data_AF-A0A4P5WNL9-F1
#
_entry.id   AF-A0A4P5WNL9-F1
#
_cell.length_a   1.000
_cell.length_b   1.000
_cell.length_c   1.000
_cell.angle_alpha   90.00
_cell.angle_beta   90.00
_cell.angle_gamma   90.00
#
_symmetry.space_group_name_H-M   'P 1'
#
loop_
_entity.id
_entity.type
_entity.pdbx_description
1 polymer ?
#
loop_
_entity_poly.entity_id
_entity_poly.type
_entity_poly.pdbx_seq_one_letter_code
_entity_poly.pdbx_strand_id
1 'polypeptide(L)'
;MRIRHSFKAFVPFLLMLAAGRNAAGQQGAPPSSVPAGYLPAYGSPYTGGSPYDPMFEQTYNDNGTWFSDQRSGFGAFSKPRKFFLNMDYTNTKTRKLHGIFGSPTSQSYYQQNDPDSDEIIDDLSFYRYFDAAGGSLIPNLTNHGLRASGGFWNVDGTGLLLDFGWQVDDSETFDGRAVETSKRMDTATALALSSSGGNVLNRPFITNGQSDYDITVGQILAPGTPFDDQDANDYGAFGSTFDVLDRALLNLYSVPIDDGSLLGASVPYDIQFLMKHSLSTLGSSGAIAFAPVYDHGGIRVNPIVGGRYQKVKEQFSFLGIDSGLAYLGSGDDDTPDNAKVVPPNDGLDDDDDFIADNLAEDDDPDFVQINSYDPVLVRATHMAEVTSNLAGPEFGFHYTLGDDKGIALTGASRLAAMFNNEQIRISGDNLFNHMAVSDTPDPVTGLFPPTDGFDTNNLNGPSANAYAGSYSTVHLSPLFEQSLAAEIPIFSRVPVLSNMRLLEDAKFRIGYSFLFIGEVADPMQSVLYTSNPQLNMFPSIKPDRHSFTQHTISVGVNWNY
;
A
#
# COMPACT_ATOMS: atom_id res chain seq x y z
N MET A 1 20.78 7.15 8.92
CA MET A 1 22.10 7.77 8.62
C MET A 1 22.66 7.14 7.32
N ARG A 2 23.38 7.90 6.46
CA ARG A 2 23.93 7.56 5.10
C ARG A 2 23.12 7.93 3.84
N ILE A 3 22.38 9.05 3.84
CA ILE A 3 21.79 9.66 2.62
C ILE A 3 22.78 10.59 1.89
N ARG A 4 23.87 11.02 2.55
CA ARG A 4 24.72 12.12 2.06
C ARG A 4 25.78 11.76 1.01
N HIS A 5 26.06 10.48 0.75
CA HIS A 5 27.19 10.10 -0.11
C HIS A 5 26.80 9.74 -1.55
N SER A 6 25.60 9.18 -1.78
CA SER A 6 25.12 8.86 -3.15
C SER A 6 24.62 10.10 -3.90
N PHE A 7 23.96 11.05 -3.22
CA PHE A 7 23.50 12.31 -3.84
C PHE A 7 24.63 13.24 -4.28
N LYS A 8 25.80 13.21 -3.60
CA LYS A 8 26.94 14.07 -3.91
C LYS A 8 27.74 13.65 -5.15
N ALA A 9 27.59 12.41 -5.64
CA ALA A 9 28.28 11.95 -6.84
C ALA A 9 27.42 12.14 -8.11
N PHE A 10 26.10 12.06 -7.99
CA PHE A 10 25.18 12.08 -9.12
C PHE A 10 24.93 13.50 -9.69
N VAL A 11 24.78 14.49 -8.79
CA VAL A 11 24.54 15.89 -9.17
C VAL A 11 25.74 16.53 -9.89
N PRO A 12 27.01 16.33 -9.45
CA PRO A 12 28.16 16.84 -10.18
C PRO A 12 28.39 16.13 -11.52
N PHE A 13 28.07 14.83 -11.64
CA PHE A 13 28.23 14.10 -12.90
C PHE A 13 27.25 14.62 -13.98
N LEU A 14 26.00 14.93 -13.59
CA LEU A 14 25.01 15.56 -14.46
C LEU A 14 25.35 17.04 -14.78
N LEU A 15 25.90 17.79 -13.83
CA LEU A 15 26.38 19.16 -14.07
C LEU A 15 27.66 19.21 -14.92
N MET A 16 28.54 18.20 -14.85
CA MET A 16 29.72 18.09 -15.71
C MET A 16 29.34 17.87 -17.18
N LEU A 17 28.26 17.12 -17.44
CA LEU A 17 27.68 16.95 -18.77
C LEU A 17 27.05 18.26 -19.32
N ALA A 18 26.67 19.20 -18.46
CA ALA A 18 26.06 20.48 -18.82
C ALA A 18 27.08 21.64 -18.99
N ALA A 19 28.34 21.49 -18.56
CA ALA A 19 29.31 22.60 -18.49
C ALA A 19 30.19 22.80 -19.75
N GLY A 20 29.93 22.08 -20.84
CA GLY A 20 30.73 22.17 -22.08
C GLY A 20 30.33 23.33 -23.00
N ARG A 21 30.49 24.59 -22.58
CA ARG A 21 30.48 25.75 -23.50
C ARG A 21 31.56 26.76 -23.13
N ASN A 22 32.67 26.74 -23.85
CA ASN A 22 33.58 27.87 -23.95
C ASN A 22 33.42 28.45 -25.37
N ALA A 23 32.75 29.59 -25.51
CA ALA A 23 32.78 30.38 -26.74
C ALA A 23 33.81 31.49 -26.53
N ALA A 24 34.92 31.44 -27.25
CA ALA A 24 35.89 32.53 -27.31
C ALA A 24 35.67 33.28 -28.64
N GLY A 25 35.25 34.55 -28.56
CA GLY A 25 35.17 35.42 -29.73
C GLY A 25 36.56 35.94 -30.10
N GLN A 26 37.00 35.73 -31.34
CA GLN A 26 38.22 36.34 -31.88
C GLN A 26 37.86 37.09 -33.18
N GLN A 27 38.18 38.40 -33.23
CA GLN A 27 38.01 39.21 -34.45
C GLN A 27 39.04 38.81 -35.50
N GLY A 28 38.60 38.23 -36.62
CA GLY A 28 39.43 37.87 -37.77
C GLY A 28 38.93 38.51 -39.08
N ALA A 29 39.88 39.02 -39.88
CA ALA A 29 39.67 39.72 -41.16
C ALA A 29 39.19 38.78 -42.29
N PRO A 30 38.52 39.28 -43.35
CA PRO A 30 37.93 38.45 -44.41
C PRO A 30 38.99 37.71 -45.26
N PRO A 31 38.65 36.53 -45.83
CA PRO A 31 39.61 35.74 -46.59
C PRO A 31 39.99 36.41 -47.91
N SER A 32 41.30 36.61 -48.12
CA SER A 32 41.87 37.10 -49.38
C SER A 32 41.83 36.04 -50.48
N SER A 33 41.40 36.44 -51.67
CA SER A 33 41.50 35.65 -52.91
C SER A 33 42.93 35.15 -53.19
N VAL A 34 43.07 33.85 -53.48
CA VAL A 34 44.35 33.20 -53.81
C VAL A 34 44.76 33.52 -55.26
N PRO A 35 45.98 34.03 -55.54
CA PRO A 35 46.51 34.10 -56.90
C PRO A 35 47.10 32.75 -57.36
N ALA A 36 47.05 32.52 -58.67
CA ALA A 36 47.40 31.27 -59.33
C ALA A 36 48.91 30.94 -59.32
N GLY A 37 49.21 29.66 -59.05
CA GLY A 37 50.48 29.00 -59.34
C GLY A 37 51.43 28.87 -58.14
N TYR A 38 51.60 27.64 -57.64
CA TYR A 38 52.88 27.01 -57.22
C TYR A 38 52.56 25.69 -56.46
N LEU A 39 53.10 24.57 -56.96
CA LEU A 39 53.21 23.27 -56.28
C LEU A 39 54.66 23.14 -55.70
N PRO A 40 54.93 22.19 -54.77
CA PRO A 40 55.26 22.51 -53.39
C PRO A 40 56.76 22.35 -53.06
N ALA A 41 57.22 23.01 -52.00
CA ALA A 41 58.53 22.76 -51.40
C ALA A 41 58.39 22.35 -49.92
N TYR A 42 59.02 21.22 -49.62
CA TYR A 42 59.15 20.54 -48.34
C TYR A 42 59.82 21.44 -47.26
N GLY A 43 59.21 21.51 -46.07
CA GLY A 43 59.92 21.86 -44.82
C GLY A 43 59.30 22.98 -43.96
N SER A 44 58.44 22.61 -43.00
CA SER A 44 58.32 23.28 -41.69
C SER A 44 57.37 22.54 -40.72
N PRO A 45 57.49 22.77 -39.40
CA PRO A 45 57.25 21.78 -38.36
C PRO A 45 55.80 21.79 -37.83
N TYR A 46 55.41 20.64 -37.29
CA TYR A 46 54.25 20.38 -36.43
C TYR A 46 53.51 21.62 -35.89
N THR A 47 52.39 21.96 -36.53
CA THR A 47 51.19 22.40 -35.81
C THR A 47 50.30 21.18 -35.66
N GLY A 48 50.02 20.78 -34.42
CA GLY A 48 49.22 19.60 -34.06
C GLY A 48 47.72 19.76 -34.34
N GLY A 49 47.35 20.18 -35.54
CA GLY A 49 45.97 20.18 -36.01
C GLY A 49 45.67 18.86 -36.73
N SER A 50 44.66 18.14 -36.25
CA SER A 50 44.13 16.97 -36.97
C SER A 50 43.63 17.41 -38.35
N PRO A 51 43.87 16.65 -39.43
CA PRO A 51 43.32 16.95 -40.76
C PRO A 51 41.78 17.01 -40.81
N TYR A 52 41.10 16.58 -39.74
CA TYR A 52 39.65 16.57 -39.59
C TYR A 52 39.09 17.77 -38.81
N ASP A 53 39.95 18.64 -38.26
CA ASP A 53 39.55 19.82 -37.49
C ASP A 53 38.76 20.85 -38.34
N PRO A 54 39.15 21.18 -39.59
CA PRO A 54 38.43 22.17 -40.39
C PRO A 54 37.18 21.62 -41.10
N MET A 55 36.83 20.33 -40.93
CA MET A 55 35.63 19.75 -41.59
C MET A 55 34.33 19.96 -40.81
N PHE A 56 34.39 20.44 -39.56
CA PHE A 56 33.24 20.59 -38.67
C PHE A 56 33.09 21.99 -38.06
N GLU A 57 33.83 22.96 -38.59
CA GLU A 57 33.77 24.35 -38.17
C GLU A 57 32.73 25.09 -39.04
N GLN A 58 31.58 25.43 -38.47
CA GLN A 58 30.59 26.25 -39.16
C GLN A 58 30.77 27.70 -38.71
N THR A 59 31.49 28.49 -39.51
CA THR A 59 31.55 29.94 -39.31
C THR A 59 30.35 30.63 -39.92
N TYR A 60 29.64 31.45 -39.14
CA TYR A 60 28.56 32.30 -39.64
C TYR A 60 28.78 33.75 -39.21
N ASN A 61 28.27 34.68 -40.02
CA ASN A 61 28.36 36.11 -39.78
C ASN A 61 27.01 36.63 -39.31
N ASP A 62 26.99 37.28 -38.15
CA ASP A 62 25.84 38.04 -37.66
C ASP A 62 26.29 39.46 -37.32
N ASN A 63 25.64 40.46 -37.95
CA ASN A 63 25.94 41.88 -37.82
C ASN A 63 27.43 42.25 -37.90
N GLY A 64 28.17 41.65 -38.84
CA GLY A 64 29.59 41.97 -39.08
C GLY A 64 30.57 41.30 -38.13
N THR A 65 30.09 40.47 -37.21
CA THR A 65 30.93 39.68 -36.29
C THR A 65 30.91 38.23 -36.74
N TRP A 66 32.08 37.64 -36.91
CA TRP A 66 32.23 36.24 -37.31
C TRP A 66 32.29 35.36 -36.06
N PHE A 67 31.45 34.33 -36.02
CA PHE A 67 31.40 33.35 -34.94
C PHE A 67 31.92 32.01 -35.46
N SER A 68 32.78 31.32 -34.70
CA SER A 68 33.20 29.93 -34.96
C SER A 68 32.56 29.01 -33.92
N ASP A 69 31.71 28.08 -34.36
CA ASP A 69 31.13 27.05 -33.49
C ASP A 69 32.02 25.79 -33.54
N GLN A 70 32.86 25.60 -32.51
CA GLN A 70 33.71 24.41 -32.39
C GLN A 70 32.91 23.23 -31.83
N ARG A 71 32.42 22.37 -32.73
CA ARG A 71 31.61 21.19 -32.38
C ARG A 71 32.49 19.98 -32.05
N SER A 72 32.90 19.85 -30.80
CA SER A 72 33.62 18.66 -30.31
C SER A 72 32.64 17.57 -29.82
N GLY A 73 32.21 16.68 -30.71
CA GLY A 73 31.38 15.52 -30.35
C GLY A 73 31.52 14.37 -31.35
N PHE A 74 31.63 13.13 -30.85
CA PHE A 74 31.85 11.92 -31.65
C PHE A 74 30.52 11.40 -32.24
N GLY A 75 30.37 11.26 -33.56
CA GLY A 75 29.20 10.61 -34.20
C GLY A 75 27.88 11.40 -34.13
N ALA A 76 26.72 10.70 -34.08
CA ALA A 76 25.34 11.26 -34.02
C ALA A 76 25.06 12.25 -32.86
N PHE A 77 26.09 12.63 -32.13
CA PHE A 77 26.12 13.43 -30.93
C PHE A 77 26.59 14.88 -31.18
N SER A 78 26.74 15.32 -32.43
CA SER A 78 27.26 16.66 -32.84
C SER A 78 26.20 17.73 -33.15
N LYS A 79 24.91 17.46 -32.90
CA LYS A 79 23.79 18.40 -33.17
C LYS A 79 23.40 19.22 -31.92
N PRO A 80 22.85 20.45 -32.09
CA PRO A 80 22.28 21.20 -30.96
C PRO A 80 21.19 20.37 -30.28
N ARG A 81 21.23 20.33 -28.94
CA ARG A 81 20.30 19.56 -28.10
C ARG A 81 19.49 20.50 -27.22
N LYS A 82 18.21 20.17 -27.05
CA LYS A 82 17.37 20.77 -26.02
C LYS A 82 17.32 19.81 -24.84
N PHE A 83 17.85 20.21 -23.70
CA PHE A 83 17.78 19.39 -22.50
C PHE A 83 16.52 19.73 -21.71
N PHE A 84 15.99 18.75 -20.98
CA PHE A 84 14.91 19.00 -20.06
C PHE A 84 15.11 18.21 -18.76
N LEU A 85 14.57 18.76 -17.68
CA LEU A 85 14.51 18.14 -16.36
C LEU A 85 13.14 18.45 -15.74
N ASN A 86 12.52 17.43 -15.14
CA ASN A 86 11.28 17.53 -14.42
C ASN A 86 11.48 17.01 -13.00
N MET A 87 10.86 17.69 -12.04
CA MET A 87 10.75 17.21 -10.68
C MET A 87 9.30 17.38 -10.23
N ASP A 88 8.65 16.27 -9.88
CA ASP A 88 7.25 16.23 -9.50
C ASP A 88 7.06 15.59 -8.12
N TYR A 89 6.18 16.20 -7.34
CA TYR A 89 5.50 15.52 -6.26
C TYR A 89 4.39 14.64 -6.83
N THR A 90 4.21 13.45 -6.27
CA THR A 90 3.20 12.48 -6.71
C THR A 90 2.28 12.11 -5.57
N ASN A 91 0.99 12.00 -5.88
CA ASN A 91 -0.05 11.44 -5.04
C ASN A 91 -0.70 10.29 -5.83
N THR A 92 -0.64 9.09 -5.29
CA THR A 92 -0.96 7.86 -6.02
C THR A 92 -1.97 7.01 -5.28
N LYS A 93 -3.13 6.81 -5.89
CA LYS A 93 -4.10 5.81 -5.44
C LYS A 93 -3.77 4.45 -6.04
N THR A 94 -3.72 3.41 -5.23
CA THR A 94 -3.38 2.04 -5.68
C THR A 94 -4.58 1.13 -5.69
N ARG A 95 -4.40 -0.10 -6.20
CA ARG A 95 -5.42 -1.15 -6.10
C ARG A 95 -5.82 -1.37 -4.63
N LYS A 96 -7.07 -1.78 -4.43
CA LYS A 96 -7.50 -2.42 -3.17
C LYS A 96 -7.14 -3.90 -3.21
N LEU A 97 -6.89 -4.48 -2.05
CA LEU A 97 -6.89 -5.93 -1.87
C LEU A 97 -8.30 -6.47 -2.11
N HIS A 98 -8.42 -7.65 -2.68
CA HIS A 98 -9.72 -8.23 -3.06
C HIS A 98 -9.96 -9.60 -2.43
N GLY A 99 -11.21 -10.03 -2.41
CA GLY A 99 -11.60 -11.32 -1.84
C GLY A 99 -11.77 -11.26 -0.32
N ILE A 100 -12.11 -12.42 0.23
CA ILE A 100 -12.26 -12.64 1.67
C ILE A 100 -10.87 -12.86 2.26
N PHE A 101 -10.61 -12.32 3.44
CA PHE A 101 -9.46 -12.69 4.25
C PHE A 101 -9.78 -14.04 4.93
N GLY A 102 -9.19 -15.11 4.42
CA GLY A 102 -9.47 -16.48 4.85
C GLY A 102 -9.75 -17.42 3.68
N SER A 103 -10.14 -18.64 4.00
CA SER A 103 -10.45 -19.70 3.03
C SER A 103 -11.86 -19.50 2.47
N PRO A 104 -12.03 -19.26 1.15
CA PRO A 104 -13.34 -18.99 0.55
C PRO A 104 -14.25 -20.23 0.44
N THR A 105 -13.72 -21.42 0.77
CA THR A 105 -14.47 -22.68 0.73
C THR A 105 -14.99 -23.10 2.09
N SER A 106 -14.66 -22.36 3.15
CA SER A 106 -15.09 -22.70 4.50
C SER A 106 -16.49 -22.14 4.73
N GLN A 107 -17.28 -22.85 5.53
CA GLN A 107 -18.59 -22.39 5.97
C GLN A 107 -18.50 -21.06 6.72
N SER A 108 -19.54 -20.24 6.62
CA SER A 108 -19.66 -19.01 7.39
C SER A 108 -19.86 -19.30 8.87
N TYR A 109 -19.62 -18.32 9.73
CA TYR A 109 -19.88 -18.46 11.17
C TYR A 109 -21.37 -18.73 11.47
N TYR A 110 -22.27 -18.22 10.63
CA TYR A 110 -23.69 -18.56 10.68
C TYR A 110 -23.91 -20.06 10.43
N GLN A 111 -23.45 -20.57 9.29
CA GLN A 111 -23.62 -21.99 8.91
C GLN A 111 -22.95 -22.95 9.89
N GLN A 112 -21.88 -22.53 10.56
CA GLN A 112 -21.17 -23.33 11.55
C GLN A 112 -21.99 -23.55 12.82
N ASN A 113 -22.75 -22.54 13.26
CA ASN A 113 -23.44 -22.55 14.56
C ASN A 113 -24.96 -22.66 14.46
N ASP A 114 -25.52 -22.58 13.26
CA ASP A 114 -26.93 -22.86 12.93
C ASP A 114 -26.97 -23.67 11.62
N PRO A 115 -26.64 -24.97 11.67
CA PRO A 115 -26.48 -25.81 10.48
C PRO A 115 -27.82 -26.23 9.84
N ASP A 116 -28.88 -26.35 10.64
CA ASP A 116 -30.21 -26.74 10.17
C ASP A 116 -31.05 -25.55 9.69
N SER A 117 -30.59 -24.31 9.96
CA SER A 117 -31.16 -23.07 9.44
C SER A 117 -32.66 -22.98 9.72
N ASP A 118 -33.10 -23.56 10.83
CA ASP A 118 -34.49 -23.67 11.24
C ASP A 118 -34.97 -22.48 12.07
N GLU A 119 -34.14 -21.43 12.12
CA GLU A 119 -34.33 -20.18 12.86
C GLU A 119 -34.32 -20.46 14.36
N ILE A 120 -33.44 -19.78 15.10
CA ILE A 120 -33.03 -20.09 16.49
C ILE A 120 -34.19 -20.15 17.50
N ILE A 121 -35.42 -19.82 17.10
CA ILE A 121 -36.75 -20.04 17.70
C ILE A 121 -37.71 -19.30 16.73
N ASP A 122 -38.98 -19.72 16.62
CA ASP A 122 -40.04 -18.92 15.97
C ASP A 122 -40.05 -17.50 16.60
N ASP A 123 -39.57 -16.48 15.86
CA ASP A 123 -39.31 -15.07 16.23
C ASP A 123 -37.81 -14.63 16.29
N LEU A 124 -36.82 -15.46 15.92
CA LEU A 124 -35.37 -15.12 16.04
C LEU A 124 -34.62 -14.87 14.71
N SER A 125 -35.29 -14.25 13.72
CA SER A 125 -34.66 -13.71 12.50
C SER A 125 -33.66 -12.55 12.72
N PHE A 126 -33.27 -12.28 13.97
CA PHE A 126 -32.68 -11.02 14.42
C PHE A 126 -31.22 -11.12 14.91
N TYR A 127 -30.67 -12.31 15.17
CA TYR A 127 -29.28 -12.42 15.64
C TYR A 127 -28.24 -12.05 14.58
N ARG A 128 -27.15 -11.44 15.02
CA ARG A 128 -26.03 -11.09 14.15
C ARG A 128 -24.88 -12.06 14.39
N TYR A 129 -24.40 -12.66 13.31
CA TYR A 129 -23.23 -13.53 13.30
C TYR A 129 -21.97 -12.78 12.85
N PHE A 130 -20.80 -13.31 13.19
CA PHE A 130 -19.52 -12.75 12.80
C PHE A 130 -19.27 -12.97 11.30
N ASP A 131 -19.52 -11.93 10.50
CA ASP A 131 -19.30 -11.96 9.05
C ASP A 131 -17.82 -12.14 8.70
N ALA A 132 -17.55 -12.84 7.60
CA ALA A 132 -16.19 -12.96 7.09
C ALA A 132 -15.69 -11.62 6.54
N ALA A 133 -14.53 -11.16 6.99
CA ALA A 133 -13.96 -9.90 6.53
C ALA A 133 -13.35 -10.00 5.13
N GLY A 134 -13.51 -8.95 4.32
CA GLY A 134 -12.89 -8.84 3.00
C GLY A 134 -11.87 -7.71 2.90
N GLY A 135 -10.92 -7.82 1.96
CA GLY A 135 -9.92 -6.78 1.71
C GLY A 135 -10.51 -5.43 1.28
N SER A 136 -11.77 -5.42 0.82
CA SER A 136 -12.52 -4.22 0.48
C SER A 136 -12.84 -3.31 1.68
N LEU A 137 -12.86 -3.87 2.90
CA LEU A 137 -13.07 -3.11 4.14
C LEU A 137 -11.90 -2.17 4.44
N ILE A 138 -10.69 -2.51 3.97
CA ILE A 138 -9.53 -1.64 4.10
C ILE A 138 -9.76 -0.36 3.25
N PRO A 139 -9.55 0.84 3.82
CA PRO A 139 -9.63 2.09 3.07
C PRO A 139 -8.73 2.11 1.83
N ASN A 140 -9.02 3.03 0.90
CA ASN A 140 -8.20 3.19 -0.29
C ASN A 140 -6.82 3.73 0.09
N LEU A 141 -5.77 2.94 -0.17
CA LEU A 141 -4.40 3.37 0.05
C LEU A 141 -3.98 4.46 -0.95
N THR A 142 -3.49 5.56 -0.39
CA THR A 142 -2.97 6.71 -1.14
C THR A 142 -1.52 6.96 -0.73
N ASN A 143 -0.58 6.71 -1.65
CA ASN A 143 0.84 6.90 -1.39
C ASN A 143 1.35 8.23 -1.95
N HIS A 144 2.29 8.82 -1.23
CA HIS A 144 3.02 10.00 -1.66
C HIS A 144 4.42 9.66 -2.19
N GLY A 145 4.95 10.49 -3.07
CA GLY A 145 6.24 10.20 -3.67
C GLY A 145 6.84 11.34 -4.47
N LEU A 146 7.98 11.06 -5.08
CA LEU A 146 8.68 11.96 -5.99
C LEU A 146 8.93 11.26 -7.32
N ARG A 147 8.78 12.01 -8.41
CA ARG A 147 9.21 11.60 -9.75
C ARG A 147 10.22 12.61 -10.28
N ALA A 148 11.34 12.12 -10.78
CA ALA A 148 12.32 12.90 -11.52
C ALA A 148 12.41 12.32 -12.93
N SER A 149 12.24 13.16 -13.94
CA SER A 149 12.45 12.74 -15.33
C SER A 149 13.30 13.75 -16.06
N GLY A 150 14.01 13.33 -17.09
CA GLY A 150 14.88 14.23 -17.82
C GLY A 150 15.40 13.60 -19.09
N GLY A 151 16.13 14.37 -19.88
CA GLY A 151 16.57 13.89 -21.17
C GLY A 151 17.05 14.99 -22.10
N PHE A 152 17.12 14.64 -23.37
CA PHE A 152 17.40 15.61 -24.43
C PHE A 152 16.70 15.25 -25.73
N TRP A 153 16.44 16.29 -26.53
CA TRP A 153 15.95 16.20 -27.89
C TRP A 153 16.97 16.78 -28.88
N ASN A 154 17.18 16.08 -29.98
CA ASN A 154 17.93 16.54 -31.13
C ASN A 154 17.02 17.33 -32.08
N VAL A 155 17.63 18.08 -33.00
CA VAL A 155 16.91 18.86 -34.02
C VAL A 155 16.01 18.00 -34.92
N ASP A 156 16.38 16.75 -35.17
CA ASP A 156 15.59 15.79 -35.97
C ASP A 156 14.47 15.10 -35.18
N GLY A 157 14.23 15.54 -33.94
CA GLY A 157 13.19 14.99 -33.06
C GLY A 157 13.56 13.67 -32.41
N THR A 158 14.75 13.11 -32.66
CA THR A 158 15.26 11.97 -31.88
C THR A 158 15.70 12.42 -30.49
N GLY A 159 15.75 11.53 -29.50
CA GLY A 159 16.10 11.92 -28.15
C GLY A 159 16.37 10.77 -27.19
N LEU A 160 16.77 11.13 -25.97
CA LEU A 160 16.89 10.23 -24.82
C LEU A 160 15.94 10.70 -23.73
N LEU A 161 15.20 9.76 -23.15
CA LEU A 161 14.26 9.98 -22.06
C LEU A 161 14.67 9.11 -20.88
N LEU A 162 14.76 9.70 -19.69
CA LEU A 162 15.05 9.03 -18.43
C LEU A 162 13.95 9.37 -17.43
N ASP A 163 13.58 8.39 -16.61
CA ASP A 163 12.53 8.50 -15.61
C ASP A 163 12.94 7.75 -14.34
N PHE A 164 12.64 8.33 -13.20
CA PHE A 164 12.81 7.74 -11.88
C PHE A 164 11.64 8.15 -11.00
N GLY A 165 10.97 7.17 -10.42
CA GLY A 165 9.87 7.36 -9.49
C GLY A 165 10.12 6.61 -8.19
N TRP A 166 9.76 7.24 -7.08
CA TRP A 166 9.78 6.61 -5.77
C TRP A 166 8.54 7.03 -4.99
N GLN A 167 7.80 6.05 -4.50
CA GLN A 167 6.70 6.23 -3.56
C GLN A 167 7.15 5.75 -2.18
N VAL A 168 6.86 6.54 -1.16
CA VAL A 168 7.17 6.18 0.22
C VAL A 168 6.31 4.99 0.66
N ASP A 169 6.82 4.26 1.65
CA ASP A 169 6.04 3.24 2.34
C ASP A 169 4.89 3.93 3.06
N ASP A 170 3.67 3.53 2.73
CA ASP A 170 2.44 4.07 3.28
C ASP A 170 1.46 2.93 3.54
N SER A 171 0.49 3.16 4.42
CA SER A 171 -0.42 2.11 4.84
C SER A 171 -1.78 2.62 5.27
N GLU A 172 -2.82 1.83 4.97
CA GLU A 172 -4.18 2.03 5.46
C GLU A 172 -4.58 0.89 6.37
N THR A 173 -5.39 1.20 7.39
CA THR A 173 -5.85 0.23 8.38
C THR A 173 -7.36 0.29 8.50
N PHE A 174 -7.99 -0.88 8.48
CA PHE A 174 -9.36 -1.09 8.93
C PHE A 174 -9.33 -1.55 10.38
N ASP A 175 -10.09 -0.87 11.24
CA ASP A 175 -10.26 -1.18 12.65
C ASP A 175 -11.74 -1.46 12.93
N GLY A 176 -12.09 -2.74 13.01
CA GLY A 176 -13.46 -3.18 13.25
C GLY A 176 -13.99 -2.67 14.59
N ARG A 177 -13.15 -2.67 15.65
CA ARG A 177 -13.57 -2.17 16.98
C ARG A 177 -13.89 -0.68 16.92
N ALA A 178 -13.03 0.11 16.28
CA ALA A 178 -13.28 1.56 16.14
C ALA A 178 -14.56 1.84 15.34
N VAL A 179 -14.86 1.03 14.32
CA VAL A 179 -16.10 1.16 13.54
C VAL A 179 -17.32 0.84 14.40
N GLU A 180 -17.35 -0.30 15.10
CA GLU A 180 -18.51 -0.68 15.91
C GLU A 180 -18.72 0.25 17.10
N THR A 181 -17.66 0.60 17.84
CA THR A 181 -17.76 1.55 18.97
C THR A 181 -18.20 2.96 18.54
N SER A 182 -17.95 3.38 17.30
CA SER A 182 -18.40 4.69 16.80
C SER A 182 -19.93 4.80 16.62
N LYS A 183 -20.62 3.66 16.60
CA LYS A 183 -22.08 3.57 16.47
C LYS A 183 -22.78 3.52 17.83
N ARG A 184 -22.07 3.10 18.88
CA ARG A 184 -22.58 2.89 20.24
C ARG A 184 -22.47 4.16 21.08
N MET A 185 -23.21 4.19 22.18
CA MET A 185 -23.01 5.15 23.25
C MET A 185 -21.62 4.98 23.87
N ASP A 186 -20.95 6.09 24.19
CA ASP A 186 -19.66 5.99 24.88
C ASP A 186 -19.85 5.50 26.32
N THR A 187 -18.86 4.78 26.86
CA THR A 187 -18.89 4.19 28.21
C THR A 187 -19.34 5.18 29.28
N ALA A 188 -18.86 6.42 29.25
CA ALA A 188 -19.20 7.38 30.30
C ALA A 188 -20.67 7.81 30.22
N THR A 189 -21.23 7.92 29.02
CA THR A 189 -22.65 8.20 28.80
C THR A 189 -23.51 6.99 29.17
N ALA A 190 -23.12 5.77 28.80
CA ALA A 190 -23.87 4.55 29.15
C ALA A 190 -23.93 4.34 30.67
N LEU A 191 -22.79 4.48 31.37
CA LEU A 191 -22.73 4.39 32.84
C LEU A 191 -23.50 5.54 33.52
N ALA A 192 -23.52 6.73 32.92
CA ALA A 192 -24.29 7.87 33.42
C ALA A 192 -25.79 7.65 33.30
N LEU A 193 -26.23 7.00 32.23
CA LEU A 193 -27.63 6.70 31.94
C LEU A 193 -28.19 5.68 32.95
N SER A 194 -27.49 4.55 33.10
CA SER A 194 -27.90 3.47 34.00
C SER A 194 -27.85 3.89 35.47
N SER A 195 -26.78 4.58 35.90
CA SER A 195 -26.62 4.99 37.30
C SER A 195 -27.58 6.11 37.73
N SER A 196 -28.10 6.88 36.78
CA SER A 196 -29.00 8.01 37.05
C SER A 196 -30.48 7.67 36.84
N GLY A 197 -30.79 6.49 36.27
CA GLY A 197 -32.13 6.14 35.82
C GLY A 197 -32.69 7.17 34.84
N GLY A 198 -31.90 7.51 33.82
CA GLY A 198 -32.30 8.47 32.78
C GLY A 198 -32.21 9.95 33.15
N ASN A 199 -31.75 10.30 34.36
CA ASN A 199 -31.68 11.70 34.79
C ASN A 199 -30.42 12.39 34.28
N VAL A 200 -30.56 13.62 33.77
CA VAL A 200 -29.41 14.43 33.33
C VAL A 200 -28.42 14.61 34.47
N LEU A 201 -27.21 14.05 34.32
CA LEU A 201 -26.15 14.26 35.31
C LEU A 201 -25.74 15.74 35.34
N ASN A 202 -25.69 16.32 36.53
CA ASN A 202 -25.19 17.69 36.74
C ASN A 202 -23.68 17.84 36.48
N ARG A 203 -22.96 16.72 36.27
CA ARG A 203 -21.54 16.64 35.93
C ARG A 203 -21.27 15.41 35.06
N PRO A 204 -20.33 15.45 34.10
CA PRO A 204 -19.95 14.27 33.34
C PRO A 204 -19.48 13.14 34.26
N PHE A 205 -19.83 11.90 33.92
CA PHE A 205 -19.25 10.73 34.55
C PHE A 205 -17.74 10.68 34.23
N ILE A 206 -16.90 10.40 35.24
CA ILE A 206 -15.44 10.41 35.10
C ILE A 206 -14.92 8.99 35.29
N THR A 207 -14.41 8.40 34.22
CA THR A 207 -13.82 7.04 34.21
C THR A 207 -12.40 6.98 34.76
N ASN A 208 -11.82 8.12 35.17
CA ASN A 208 -10.42 8.27 35.58
C ASN A 208 -9.40 7.74 34.55
N GLY A 209 -9.78 7.72 33.27
CA GLY A 209 -8.93 7.23 32.18
C GLY A 209 -8.96 5.72 31.96
N GLN A 210 -9.82 4.98 32.66
CA GLN A 210 -10.14 3.59 32.34
C GLN A 210 -11.24 3.50 31.27
N SER A 211 -11.25 2.39 30.54
CA SER A 211 -12.30 2.01 29.59
C SER A 211 -12.73 0.57 29.82
N ASP A 212 -13.93 0.18 29.38
CA ASP A 212 -14.37 -1.24 29.46
C ASP A 212 -13.38 -2.16 28.73
N TYR A 213 -12.76 -1.68 27.64
CA TYR A 213 -11.71 -2.41 26.93
C TYR A 213 -10.47 -2.67 27.81
N ASP A 214 -9.98 -1.64 28.49
CA ASP A 214 -8.78 -1.77 29.35
C ASP A 214 -9.03 -2.68 30.55
N ILE A 215 -10.24 -2.63 31.12
CA ILE A 215 -10.65 -3.52 32.22
C ILE A 215 -10.79 -4.96 31.69
N THR A 216 -11.46 -5.14 30.55
CA THR A 216 -11.66 -6.46 29.93
C THR A 216 -10.33 -7.13 29.62
N VAL A 217 -9.44 -6.47 28.88
CA VAL A 217 -8.17 -7.08 28.43
C VAL A 217 -7.12 -7.12 29.54
N GLY A 218 -7.14 -6.17 30.46
CA GLY A 218 -6.09 -6.01 31.48
C GLY A 218 -6.40 -6.66 32.83
N GLN A 219 -7.67 -6.88 33.16
CA GLN A 219 -8.12 -7.33 34.49
C GLN A 219 -8.98 -8.59 34.39
N ILE A 220 -10.07 -8.55 33.63
CA ILE A 220 -11.05 -9.66 33.53
C ILE A 220 -10.46 -10.86 32.79
N LEU A 221 -9.99 -10.68 31.56
CA LEU A 221 -9.43 -11.74 30.72
C LEU A 221 -7.95 -12.03 31.01
N ALA A 222 -7.44 -11.55 32.15
CA ALA A 222 -6.09 -11.84 32.58
C ALA A 222 -5.97 -13.31 33.04
N PRO A 223 -4.82 -13.95 32.81
CA PRO A 223 -4.56 -15.31 33.28
C PRO A 223 -4.92 -15.57 34.76
N GLY A 224 -5.83 -16.52 34.99
CA GLY A 224 -6.21 -16.98 36.33
C GLY A 224 -7.16 -16.06 37.10
N THR A 225 -7.76 -15.06 36.45
CA THR A 225 -8.83 -14.25 37.06
C THR A 225 -10.15 -15.03 37.04
N PRO A 226 -10.80 -15.29 38.19
CA PRO A 226 -12.14 -15.87 38.23
C PRO A 226 -13.18 -14.83 37.78
N PHE A 227 -14.26 -15.27 37.15
CA PHE A 227 -15.40 -14.39 36.86
C PHE A 227 -16.36 -14.48 38.03
N ASP A 228 -16.56 -13.37 38.75
CA ASP A 228 -17.55 -13.33 39.82
C ASP A 228 -18.20 -11.94 39.97
N ASP A 229 -19.32 -11.90 40.67
CA ASP A 229 -20.07 -10.66 40.94
C ASP A 229 -19.40 -9.78 42.00
N GLN A 230 -18.43 -10.31 42.74
CA GLN A 230 -17.73 -9.57 43.79
C GLN A 230 -16.83 -8.49 43.19
N ASP A 231 -16.44 -8.65 41.93
CA ASP A 231 -15.74 -7.67 41.09
C ASP A 231 -16.44 -6.30 41.01
N ALA A 232 -17.74 -6.23 41.28
CA ALA A 232 -18.46 -4.95 41.39
C ALA A 232 -17.86 -4.02 42.46
N ASN A 233 -17.19 -4.59 43.46
CA ASN A 233 -16.47 -3.80 44.47
C ASN A 233 -15.12 -3.26 43.96
N ASP A 234 -14.53 -3.92 42.97
CA ASP A 234 -13.21 -3.60 42.43
C ASP A 234 -13.30 -2.66 41.22
N TYR A 235 -14.27 -2.87 40.33
CA TYR A 235 -14.52 -1.98 39.18
C TYR A 235 -15.47 -0.82 39.51
N GLY A 236 -16.14 -0.89 40.67
CA GLY A 236 -16.94 0.18 41.22
C GLY A 236 -18.09 0.58 40.29
N ALA A 237 -18.01 1.78 39.72
CA ALA A 237 -19.08 2.32 38.89
C ALA A 237 -19.20 1.66 37.51
N PHE A 238 -18.25 0.80 37.12
CA PHE A 238 -18.34 -0.05 35.93
C PHE A 238 -19.16 -1.33 36.15
N GLY A 239 -19.51 -1.66 37.40
CA GLY A 239 -20.27 -2.87 37.73
C GLY A 239 -19.40 -4.11 37.89
N SER A 240 -20.02 -5.28 37.81
CA SER A 240 -19.40 -6.61 37.86
C SER A 240 -18.57 -6.93 36.61
N THR A 241 -17.92 -8.10 36.60
CA THR A 241 -17.29 -8.64 35.38
C THR A 241 -18.29 -8.73 34.22
N PHE A 242 -19.52 -9.17 34.49
CA PHE A 242 -20.53 -9.35 33.45
C PHE A 242 -20.99 -8.02 32.86
N ASP A 243 -21.18 -6.99 33.69
CA ASP A 243 -21.51 -5.63 33.23
C ASP A 243 -20.43 -5.07 32.29
N VAL A 244 -19.16 -5.33 32.59
CA VAL A 244 -18.03 -4.84 31.78
C VAL A 244 -17.92 -5.63 30.47
N LEU A 245 -18.06 -6.97 30.52
CA LEU A 245 -18.01 -7.81 29.32
C LEU A 245 -19.14 -7.49 28.35
N ASP A 246 -20.35 -7.27 28.87
CA ASP A 246 -21.53 -6.85 28.13
C ASP A 246 -21.26 -5.62 27.23
N ARG A 247 -20.57 -4.61 27.77
CA ARG A 247 -20.23 -3.38 27.02
C ARG A 247 -18.95 -3.51 26.17
N ALA A 248 -18.08 -4.45 26.47
CA ALA A 248 -16.74 -4.53 25.88
C ALA A 248 -16.66 -5.44 24.65
N LEU A 249 -17.40 -6.55 24.65
CA LEU A 249 -17.44 -7.56 23.59
C LEU A 249 -18.31 -7.08 22.44
N LEU A 250 -17.85 -7.31 21.20
CA LEU A 250 -18.51 -6.78 20.00
C LEU A 250 -18.63 -7.86 18.93
N ASN A 251 -19.71 -7.83 18.15
CA ASN A 251 -19.78 -8.60 16.92
C ASN A 251 -18.91 -7.95 15.83
N LEU A 252 -17.61 -8.27 15.80
CA LEU A 252 -16.70 -7.75 14.79
C LEU A 252 -16.78 -8.59 13.50
N TYR A 253 -15.81 -9.49 13.30
CA TYR A 253 -15.68 -10.28 12.08
C TYR A 253 -15.06 -11.63 12.39
N SER A 254 -15.25 -12.57 11.46
CA SER A 254 -14.61 -13.87 11.48
C SER A 254 -13.56 -14.02 10.38
N VAL A 255 -12.67 -14.99 10.58
CA VAL A 255 -11.73 -15.46 9.55
C VAL A 255 -12.05 -16.92 9.23
N PRO A 256 -12.58 -17.21 8.03
CA PRO A 256 -12.79 -18.59 7.59
C PRO A 256 -11.45 -19.29 7.35
N ILE A 257 -11.33 -20.53 7.80
CA ILE A 257 -10.14 -21.38 7.67
C ILE A 257 -10.54 -22.81 7.30
N ASP A 258 -9.68 -23.46 6.53
CA ASP A 258 -9.75 -24.90 6.31
C ASP A 258 -9.01 -25.61 7.45
N ASP A 259 -9.75 -26.10 8.43
CA ASP A 259 -9.22 -26.77 9.63
C ASP A 259 -9.08 -28.30 9.46
N GLY A 260 -9.32 -28.82 8.26
CA GLY A 260 -9.31 -30.25 7.95
C GLY A 260 -10.64 -30.96 8.19
N SER A 261 -11.66 -30.26 8.71
CA SER A 261 -13.04 -30.74 8.70
C SER A 261 -13.63 -30.71 7.28
N LEU A 262 -14.82 -31.28 7.10
CA LEU A 262 -15.48 -31.35 5.78
C LEU A 262 -15.84 -29.95 5.23
N LEU A 263 -16.22 -29.03 6.11
CA LEU A 263 -16.75 -27.71 5.74
C LEU A 263 -15.82 -26.57 6.15
N GLY A 264 -14.70 -26.86 6.83
CA GLY A 264 -13.86 -25.83 7.47
C GLY A 264 -14.57 -25.17 8.66
N ALA A 265 -13.97 -24.11 9.18
CA ALA A 265 -14.50 -23.33 10.30
C ALA A 265 -14.33 -21.83 10.07
N SER A 266 -15.18 -21.03 10.67
CA SER A 266 -15.04 -19.58 10.77
C SER A 266 -14.67 -19.19 12.19
N VAL A 267 -13.55 -18.50 12.34
CA VAL A 267 -13.00 -18.13 13.65
C VAL A 267 -13.43 -16.70 13.99
N PRO A 268 -14.29 -16.48 15.01
CA PRO A 268 -14.75 -15.16 15.41
C PRO A 268 -13.66 -14.39 16.19
N TYR A 269 -13.80 -13.06 16.23
CA TYR A 269 -13.00 -12.16 17.07
C TYR A 269 -13.89 -11.04 17.61
N ASP A 270 -14.00 -10.93 18.92
CA ASP A 270 -14.93 -10.01 19.59
C ASP A 270 -14.27 -8.86 20.37
N ILE A 271 -12.94 -8.89 20.54
CA ILE A 271 -12.18 -7.82 21.21
C ILE A 271 -11.59 -6.85 20.21
N GLN A 272 -10.85 -7.35 19.20
CA GLN A 272 -10.16 -6.51 18.22
C GLN A 272 -10.07 -7.20 16.85
N PHE A 273 -10.33 -6.46 15.78
CA PHE A 273 -10.15 -6.92 14.41
C PHE A 273 -9.46 -5.84 13.57
N LEU A 274 -8.18 -6.01 13.28
CA LEU A 274 -7.38 -5.06 12.51
C LEU A 274 -6.87 -5.69 11.23
N MET A 275 -7.15 -5.04 10.10
CA MET A 275 -6.54 -5.38 8.82
C MET A 275 -5.77 -4.18 8.29
N LYS A 276 -4.53 -4.40 7.88
CA LYS A 276 -3.63 -3.35 7.39
C LYS A 276 -3.07 -3.71 6.03
N HIS A 277 -3.14 -2.77 5.09
CA HIS A 277 -2.51 -2.85 3.79
C HIS A 277 -1.40 -1.81 3.70
N SER A 278 -0.17 -2.23 3.41
CA SER A 278 0.99 -1.35 3.22
C SER A 278 1.61 -1.54 1.85
N LEU A 279 2.10 -0.47 1.25
CA LEU A 279 2.69 -0.51 -0.09
C LEU A 279 3.86 0.47 -0.20
N SER A 280 4.90 0.06 -0.94
CA SER A 280 5.89 0.98 -1.51
C SER A 280 6.22 0.58 -2.95
N THR A 281 6.53 1.58 -3.78
CA THR A 281 6.99 1.32 -5.15
C THR A 281 8.21 2.15 -5.51
N LEU A 282 9.01 1.60 -6.42
CA LEU A 282 10.15 2.28 -7.01
C LEU A 282 10.20 1.93 -8.49
N GLY A 283 10.33 2.93 -9.35
CA GLY A 283 10.36 2.75 -10.79
C GLY A 283 11.53 3.51 -11.40
N SER A 284 12.10 2.98 -12.46
CA SER A 284 13.01 3.72 -13.32
C SER A 284 12.89 3.23 -14.75
N SER A 285 12.98 4.14 -15.72
CA SER A 285 13.04 3.75 -17.12
C SER A 285 14.00 4.64 -17.91
N GLY A 286 14.48 4.09 -19.02
CA GLY A 286 15.30 4.79 -19.99
C GLY A 286 14.93 4.38 -21.40
N ALA A 287 14.60 5.35 -22.24
CA ALA A 287 14.12 5.09 -23.60
C ALA A 287 14.78 6.03 -24.62
N ILE A 288 15.03 5.50 -25.81
CA ILE A 288 15.43 6.25 -26.98
C ILE A 288 14.17 6.62 -27.74
N ALA A 289 14.01 7.91 -28.04
CA ALA A 289 12.98 8.41 -28.93
C ALA A 289 13.52 8.51 -30.36
N PHE A 290 12.80 7.91 -31.30
CA PHE A 290 13.12 7.96 -32.72
C PHE A 290 12.54 9.23 -33.35
N ALA A 291 12.93 9.50 -34.60
CA ALA A 291 12.36 10.58 -35.40
C ALA A 291 10.82 10.46 -35.43
N PRO A 292 10.10 11.59 -35.45
CA PRO A 292 8.65 11.57 -35.33
C PRO A 292 8.02 10.90 -36.54
N VAL A 293 7.06 10.00 -36.28
CA VAL A 293 6.22 9.38 -37.33
C VAL A 293 5.08 10.31 -37.76
N TYR A 294 4.79 11.31 -36.93
CA TYR A 294 3.85 12.39 -37.21
C TYR A 294 4.39 13.69 -36.63
N ASP A 295 4.53 14.72 -37.46
CA ASP A 295 4.92 16.06 -37.05
C ASP A 295 4.16 17.09 -37.90
N HIS A 296 2.97 17.47 -37.44
CA HIS A 296 2.11 18.44 -38.13
C HIS A 296 1.25 19.22 -37.12
N GLY A 297 1.02 20.50 -37.40
CA GLY A 297 0.05 21.32 -36.65
C GLY A 297 0.37 21.51 -35.17
N GLY A 298 1.65 21.45 -34.77
CA GLY A 298 2.05 21.52 -33.37
C GLY A 298 1.86 20.21 -32.60
N ILE A 299 1.60 19.11 -33.30
CA ILE A 299 1.53 17.76 -32.74
C ILE A 299 2.76 16.99 -33.23
N ARG A 300 3.52 16.43 -32.30
CA ARG A 300 4.63 15.52 -32.57
C ARG A 300 4.39 14.19 -31.90
N VAL A 301 4.61 13.09 -32.64
CA VAL A 301 4.54 11.72 -32.12
C VAL A 301 5.83 10.98 -32.47
N ASN A 302 6.55 10.56 -31.43
CA ASN A 302 7.82 9.85 -31.53
C ASN A 302 7.64 8.41 -31.05
N PRO A 303 8.01 7.40 -31.86
CA PRO A 303 8.19 6.05 -31.34
C PRO A 303 9.30 6.04 -30.29
N ILE A 304 9.12 5.27 -29.22
CA ILE A 304 10.11 5.08 -28.17
C ILE A 304 10.40 3.60 -27.93
N VAL A 305 11.65 3.27 -27.68
CA VAL A 305 12.10 1.92 -27.27
C VAL A 305 13.12 2.06 -26.15
N GLY A 306 13.00 1.26 -25.11
CA GLY A 306 13.80 1.39 -23.91
C GLY A 306 13.79 0.17 -23.02
N GLY A 307 14.25 0.37 -21.79
CA GLY A 307 14.18 -0.61 -20.71
C GLY A 307 13.60 0.03 -19.46
N ARG A 308 12.94 -0.81 -18.66
CA ARG A 308 12.30 -0.42 -17.40
C ARG A 308 12.68 -1.36 -16.28
N TYR A 309 12.78 -0.80 -15.08
CA TYR A 309 12.75 -1.51 -13.81
C TYR A 309 11.60 -0.97 -12.96
N GLN A 310 10.83 -1.85 -12.34
CA GLN A 310 9.76 -1.52 -11.40
C GLN A 310 9.82 -2.48 -10.22
N LYS A 311 9.83 -1.94 -9.01
CA LYS A 311 9.67 -2.68 -7.77
C LYS A 311 8.32 -2.32 -7.16
N VAL A 312 7.58 -3.36 -6.77
CA VAL A 312 6.35 -3.25 -5.99
C VAL A 312 6.55 -4.09 -4.74
N LYS A 313 6.38 -3.49 -3.57
CA LYS A 313 6.39 -4.18 -2.28
C LYS A 313 5.05 -3.93 -1.61
N GLU A 314 4.23 -4.96 -1.49
CA GLU A 314 2.88 -4.91 -0.93
C GLU A 314 2.80 -5.86 0.28
N GLN A 315 2.14 -5.44 1.34
CA GLN A 315 2.00 -6.22 2.58
C GLN A 315 0.57 -6.15 3.08
N PHE A 316 0.00 -7.31 3.38
CA PHE A 316 -1.20 -7.46 4.18
C PHE A 316 -0.80 -7.89 5.60
N SER A 317 -1.45 -7.32 6.62
CA SER A 317 -1.24 -7.70 8.01
C SER A 317 -2.55 -7.70 8.77
N PHE A 318 -2.68 -8.63 9.69
CA PHE A 318 -3.85 -8.87 10.49
C PHE A 318 -3.47 -9.01 11.96
N LEU A 319 -4.26 -8.39 12.83
CA LEU A 319 -4.28 -8.63 14.28
C LEU A 319 -5.74 -8.88 14.69
N GLY A 320 -6.02 -10.09 15.15
CA GLY A 320 -7.28 -10.47 15.77
C GLY A 320 -7.06 -10.69 17.26
N ILE A 321 -8.00 -10.23 18.07
CA ILE A 321 -8.09 -10.58 19.49
C ILE A 321 -9.50 -11.07 19.75
N ASP A 322 -9.59 -12.28 20.28
CA ASP A 322 -10.82 -12.89 20.74
C ASP A 322 -10.77 -13.07 22.26
N SER A 323 -11.93 -12.96 22.89
CA SER A 323 -12.12 -13.13 24.32
C SER A 323 -11.95 -14.58 24.78
N GLY A 324 -12.02 -15.57 23.88
CA GLY A 324 -12.08 -17.00 24.21
C GLY A 324 -13.33 -17.41 24.99
N LEU A 325 -14.33 -16.53 25.06
CA LEU A 325 -15.61 -16.78 25.72
C LEU A 325 -16.65 -17.25 24.70
N ALA A 326 -17.45 -18.22 25.10
CA ALA A 326 -18.77 -18.47 24.54
C ALA A 326 -19.79 -17.64 25.33
N TYR A 327 -20.84 -17.20 24.65
CA TYR A 327 -21.96 -16.52 25.29
C TYR A 327 -23.21 -16.78 24.47
N LEU A 328 -24.14 -17.49 25.12
CA LEU A 328 -25.42 -17.89 24.58
C LEU A 328 -26.49 -17.46 25.59
N GLY A 329 -27.27 -16.45 25.23
CA GLY A 329 -28.54 -16.20 25.90
C GLY A 329 -29.51 -17.28 25.43
N SER A 330 -30.02 -18.09 26.35
CA SER A 330 -31.12 -19.05 26.15
C SER A 330 -31.12 -19.80 24.79
N GLY A 331 -30.00 -20.46 24.44
CA GLY A 331 -29.89 -21.19 23.17
C GLY A 331 -30.89 -22.34 22.99
N ASP A 332 -31.09 -22.71 21.73
CA ASP A 332 -31.89 -23.86 21.29
C ASP A 332 -31.08 -25.17 21.26
N ASP A 333 -31.71 -26.27 20.82
CA ASP A 333 -31.10 -27.60 20.79
C ASP A 333 -30.00 -27.74 19.70
N ASP A 334 -29.91 -26.79 18.75
CA ASP A 334 -29.09 -26.90 17.53
C ASP A 334 -27.89 -25.93 17.49
N THR A 335 -27.86 -24.91 18.37
CA THR A 335 -26.70 -24.03 18.57
C THR A 335 -25.67 -24.67 19.51
N PRO A 336 -24.39 -24.80 19.10
CA PRO A 336 -23.34 -25.33 19.97
C PRO A 336 -23.13 -24.50 21.25
N ASP A 337 -22.90 -25.15 22.40
CA ASP A 337 -22.61 -24.51 23.70
C ASP A 337 -21.41 -23.55 23.67
N ASN A 338 -20.50 -23.72 22.71
CA ASN A 338 -19.31 -22.90 22.52
C ASN A 338 -19.52 -21.73 21.54
N ALA A 339 -20.75 -21.48 21.08
CA ALA A 339 -21.05 -20.40 20.15
C ALA A 339 -20.97 -19.02 20.83
N LYS A 340 -20.73 -18.01 19.99
CA LYS A 340 -20.89 -16.58 20.31
C LYS A 340 -22.11 -16.07 19.57
N VAL A 341 -23.20 -15.82 20.27
CA VAL A 341 -24.44 -15.32 19.67
C VAL A 341 -24.70 -13.92 20.18
N VAL A 342 -24.86 -12.97 19.27
CA VAL A 342 -25.02 -11.55 19.59
C VAL A 342 -26.43 -11.10 19.19
N PRO A 343 -27.28 -10.62 20.13
CA PRO A 343 -28.59 -10.08 19.80
C PRO A 343 -28.49 -8.87 18.85
N PRO A 344 -29.59 -8.44 18.20
CA PRO A 344 -29.65 -7.29 17.29
C PRO A 344 -29.32 -5.92 17.92
N ASN A 345 -28.60 -5.88 19.03
CA ASN A 345 -28.31 -4.68 19.79
C ASN A 345 -27.42 -3.69 19.01
N ASP A 346 -27.63 -2.39 19.25
CA ASP A 346 -26.87 -1.32 18.57
C ASP A 346 -26.05 -0.45 19.53
N GLY A 347 -26.14 -0.70 20.85
CA GLY A 347 -25.44 0.02 21.90
C GLY A 347 -25.97 1.41 22.16
N LEU A 348 -27.16 1.73 21.69
CA LEU A 348 -27.93 2.91 22.06
C LEU A 348 -28.96 2.54 23.13
N ASP A 349 -29.78 3.48 23.57
CA ASP A 349 -30.97 3.22 24.41
C ASP A 349 -32.14 3.63 23.52
N ASP A 350 -32.64 2.70 22.72
CA ASP A 350 -33.64 3.00 21.68
C ASP A 350 -35.09 2.80 22.14
N ASP A 351 -35.28 2.08 23.25
CA ASP A 351 -36.56 1.79 23.88
C ASP A 351 -36.87 2.67 25.12
N ASP A 352 -35.95 3.57 25.48
CA ASP A 352 -36.01 4.55 26.58
C ASP A 352 -36.11 3.87 27.98
N ASP A 353 -35.50 2.70 28.18
CA ASP A 353 -35.46 1.99 29.47
C ASP A 353 -34.28 2.43 30.39
N PHE A 354 -33.39 3.28 29.86
CA PHE A 354 -32.18 3.81 30.51
C PHE A 354 -31.02 2.83 30.67
N ILE A 355 -31.08 1.72 29.96
CA ILE A 355 -29.99 0.76 29.78
C ILE A 355 -29.54 0.90 28.32
N ALA A 356 -28.27 0.58 28.04
CA ALA A 356 -27.79 0.59 26.67
C ALA A 356 -27.94 -0.82 26.10
N ASP A 357 -28.42 -0.90 24.87
CA ASP A 357 -28.71 -2.11 24.13
C ASP A 357 -27.41 -2.87 23.85
N ASN A 358 -27.06 -3.77 24.76
CA ASN A 358 -25.83 -4.57 24.73
C ASN A 358 -26.17 -6.07 24.72
N LEU A 359 -25.18 -6.92 24.97
CA LEU A 359 -25.35 -8.38 24.91
C LEU A 359 -26.38 -8.89 25.94
N ALA A 360 -26.50 -8.20 27.08
CA ALA A 360 -27.27 -8.61 28.25
C ALA A 360 -28.63 -7.91 28.42
N GLU A 361 -29.11 -7.20 27.39
CA GLU A 361 -30.34 -6.40 27.49
C GLU A 361 -31.62 -7.28 27.49
N ASP A 362 -31.78 -8.14 26.48
CA ASP A 362 -32.97 -9.00 26.31
C ASP A 362 -32.93 -10.28 27.16
N ASP A 363 -31.73 -10.76 27.50
CA ASP A 363 -31.44 -11.97 28.28
C ASP A 363 -30.08 -11.80 28.97
N ASP A 364 -29.87 -12.44 30.13
CA ASP A 364 -28.55 -12.48 30.78
C ASP A 364 -27.65 -13.54 30.09
N PRO A 365 -26.67 -13.17 29.24
CA PRO A 365 -25.79 -14.14 28.59
C PRO A 365 -24.93 -14.87 29.64
N ASP A 366 -24.87 -16.19 29.55
CA ASP A 366 -23.91 -16.97 30.33
C ASP A 366 -22.54 -16.92 29.65
N PHE A 367 -21.60 -16.19 30.25
CA PHE A 367 -20.24 -16.08 29.74
C PHE A 367 -19.40 -17.28 30.19
N VAL A 368 -19.18 -18.20 29.27
CA VAL A 368 -18.45 -19.44 29.53
C VAL A 368 -17.07 -19.40 28.90
N GLN A 369 -16.02 -19.64 29.68
CA GLN A 369 -14.68 -19.81 29.13
C GLN A 369 -14.58 -21.14 28.38
N ILE A 370 -14.28 -21.07 27.08
CA ILE A 370 -14.12 -22.27 26.24
C ILE A 370 -12.88 -23.05 26.65
N ASN A 371 -11.80 -22.34 27.01
CA ASN A 371 -10.60 -22.92 27.59
C ASN A 371 -10.43 -22.43 29.03
N SER A 372 -10.63 -23.32 29.99
CA SER A 372 -10.51 -23.04 31.43
C SER A 372 -9.04 -22.96 31.91
N TYR A 373 -8.06 -23.13 31.02
CA TYR A 373 -6.62 -23.02 31.30
C TYR A 373 -6.00 -21.81 30.54
N ASP A 374 -5.05 -21.13 31.18
CA ASP A 374 -4.23 -19.97 30.74
C ASP A 374 -3.91 -19.87 29.21
N PRO A 375 -3.98 -18.68 28.56
CA PRO A 375 -4.82 -17.49 28.78
C PRO A 375 -6.18 -17.56 28.04
N VAL A 376 -7.20 -16.92 28.64
CA VAL A 376 -8.56 -16.78 28.10
C VAL A 376 -8.57 -16.01 26.76
N LEU A 377 -7.69 -15.02 26.63
CA LEU A 377 -7.62 -14.15 25.45
C LEU A 377 -6.75 -14.72 24.33
N VAL A 378 -7.32 -14.95 23.15
CA VAL A 378 -6.61 -15.46 21.97
C VAL A 378 -6.17 -14.31 21.08
N ARG A 379 -4.85 -14.19 20.85
CA ARG A 379 -4.27 -13.18 19.95
C ARG A 379 -3.74 -13.82 18.69
N ALA A 380 -4.44 -13.62 17.58
CA ALA A 380 -4.05 -14.10 16.26
C ALA A 380 -3.31 -13.01 15.47
N THR A 381 -2.22 -13.40 14.80
CA THR A 381 -1.50 -12.51 13.88
C THR A 381 -1.28 -13.20 12.55
N HIS A 382 -1.34 -12.43 11.47
CA HIS A 382 -0.96 -12.89 10.15
C HIS A 382 -0.33 -11.75 9.37
N MET A 383 0.76 -12.03 8.66
CA MET A 383 1.41 -11.12 7.75
C MET A 383 1.74 -11.86 6.46
N ALA A 384 1.38 -11.26 5.34
CA ALA A 384 1.77 -11.71 4.01
C ALA A 384 2.42 -10.54 3.27
N GLU A 385 3.65 -10.73 2.79
CA GLU A 385 4.43 -9.74 2.05
C GLU A 385 4.74 -10.28 0.65
N VAL A 386 4.42 -9.48 -0.37
CA VAL A 386 4.75 -9.73 -1.77
C VAL A 386 5.74 -8.66 -2.22
N THR A 387 6.91 -9.09 -2.71
CA THR A 387 7.87 -8.21 -3.37
C THR A 387 8.08 -8.66 -4.81
N SER A 388 7.66 -7.81 -5.75
CA SER A 388 7.81 -8.03 -7.19
C SER A 388 8.89 -7.11 -7.75
N ASN A 389 9.94 -7.68 -8.33
CA ASN A 389 11.00 -6.95 -9.02
C ASN A 389 10.89 -7.24 -10.51
N LEU A 390 10.36 -6.27 -11.25
CA LEU A 390 10.05 -6.34 -12.65
C LEU A 390 11.14 -5.64 -13.45
N ALA A 391 11.76 -6.33 -14.41
CA ALA A 391 12.69 -5.73 -15.35
C ALA A 391 12.42 -6.21 -16.78
N GLY A 392 12.47 -5.30 -17.75
CA GLY A 392 12.22 -5.70 -19.13
C GLY A 392 12.31 -4.58 -20.16
N PRO A 393 12.26 -4.94 -21.45
CA PRO A 393 12.15 -3.96 -22.53
C PRO A 393 10.78 -3.28 -22.51
N GLU A 394 10.77 -1.98 -22.82
CA GLU A 394 9.57 -1.19 -23.05
C GLU A 394 9.57 -0.57 -24.45
N PHE A 395 8.39 -0.40 -25.03
CA PHE A 395 8.20 0.32 -26.29
C PHE A 395 6.89 1.10 -26.26
N GLY A 396 6.75 2.07 -27.14
CA GLY A 396 5.52 2.84 -27.22
C GLY A 396 5.66 4.13 -27.99
N PHE A 397 4.89 5.14 -27.59
CA PHE A 397 4.90 6.46 -28.21
C PHE A 397 5.02 7.55 -27.17
N HIS A 398 5.87 8.53 -27.45
CA HIS A 398 5.86 9.83 -26.80
C HIS A 398 5.15 10.82 -27.72
N TYR A 399 4.33 11.69 -27.14
CA TYR A 399 3.65 12.72 -27.90
C TYR A 399 3.70 14.07 -27.20
N THR A 400 3.77 15.11 -28.01
CA THR A 400 3.80 16.51 -27.59
C THR A 400 2.80 17.28 -28.43
N LEU A 401 1.94 18.06 -27.78
CA LEU A 401 1.00 18.96 -28.43
C LEU A 401 1.23 20.38 -27.91
N GLY A 402 1.35 21.35 -28.82
CA GLY A 402 1.57 22.75 -28.48
C GLY A 402 2.99 23.22 -28.77
N ASP A 403 3.29 24.45 -28.37
CA ASP A 403 4.57 25.11 -28.62
C ASP A 403 5.48 25.03 -27.39
N ASP A 404 6.78 24.87 -27.62
CA ASP A 404 7.82 24.83 -26.59
C ASP A 404 7.82 26.11 -25.72
N LYS A 405 7.38 27.24 -26.27
CA LYS A 405 7.31 28.54 -25.55
C LYS A 405 5.96 28.81 -24.89
N GLY A 406 4.93 28.03 -25.23
CA GLY A 406 3.56 28.21 -24.78
C GLY A 406 3.14 27.16 -23.77
N ILE A 407 1.83 26.91 -23.73
CA ILE A 407 1.29 25.73 -23.05
C ILE A 407 1.59 24.52 -23.92
N ALA A 408 2.15 23.48 -23.32
CA ALA A 408 2.41 22.21 -23.98
C ALA A 408 1.70 21.08 -23.22
N LEU A 409 1.21 20.09 -23.95
CA LEU A 409 0.69 18.84 -23.43
C LEU A 409 1.66 17.74 -23.86
N THR A 410 2.31 17.10 -22.89
CA THR A 410 3.24 16.01 -23.11
C THR A 410 2.64 14.72 -22.58
N GLY A 411 2.99 13.59 -23.17
CA GLY A 411 2.54 12.31 -22.64
C GLY A 411 3.24 11.13 -23.30
N ALA A 412 3.00 9.96 -22.75
CA ALA A 412 3.52 8.72 -23.32
C ALA A 412 2.57 7.56 -23.04
N SER A 413 2.44 6.68 -24.03
CA SER A 413 1.83 5.36 -23.90
C SER A 413 2.96 4.33 -24.03
N ARG A 414 3.14 3.49 -23.01
CA ARG A 414 4.22 2.49 -22.93
C ARG A 414 3.65 1.11 -22.68
N LEU A 415 4.17 0.12 -23.40
CA LEU A 415 3.95 -1.30 -23.18
C LEU A 415 5.30 -1.95 -22.85
N ALA A 416 5.31 -2.85 -21.89
CA ALA A 416 6.52 -3.57 -21.52
C ALA A 416 6.22 -5.05 -21.21
N ALA A 417 7.18 -5.90 -21.53
CA ALA A 417 7.18 -7.31 -21.19
C ALA A 417 8.21 -7.51 -20.07
N MET A 418 7.75 -7.69 -18.84
CA MET A 418 8.60 -7.63 -17.67
C MET A 418 8.91 -9.02 -17.12
N PHE A 419 10.17 -9.35 -16.95
CA PHE A 419 10.56 -10.49 -16.12
C PHE A 419 10.35 -10.08 -14.66
N ASN A 420 9.36 -10.69 -14.01
CA ASN A 420 9.01 -10.45 -12.62
C ASN A 420 9.63 -11.54 -11.73
N ASN A 421 10.64 -11.15 -10.96
CA ASN A 421 11.14 -11.95 -9.84
C ASN A 421 10.32 -11.60 -8.59
N GLU A 422 9.39 -12.49 -8.27
CA GLU A 422 8.42 -12.34 -7.20
C GLU A 422 8.84 -13.18 -6.01
N GLN A 423 8.85 -12.56 -4.82
CA GLN A 423 9.04 -13.22 -3.55
C GLN A 423 7.81 -12.99 -2.68
N ILE A 424 7.22 -14.07 -2.19
CA ILE A 424 6.13 -14.06 -1.23
C ILE A 424 6.69 -14.57 0.11
N ARG A 425 6.33 -13.92 1.20
CA ARG A 425 6.65 -14.34 2.55
C ARG A 425 5.39 -14.28 3.39
N ILE A 426 5.19 -15.29 4.21
CA ILE A 426 4.14 -15.30 5.21
C ILE A 426 4.73 -15.56 6.58
N SER A 427 4.11 -14.99 7.60
CA SER A 427 4.34 -15.35 9.00
C SER A 427 3.11 -15.02 9.81
N GLY A 428 2.86 -15.78 10.86
CA GLY A 428 1.76 -15.49 11.76
C GLY A 428 1.77 -16.42 12.95
N ASP A 429 0.75 -16.27 13.78
CA ASP A 429 0.60 -16.99 15.03
C ASP A 429 -0.89 -17.09 15.38
N ASN A 430 -1.29 -18.18 16.04
CA ASN A 430 -2.62 -18.41 16.60
C ASN A 430 -3.82 -18.18 15.66
N LEU A 431 -3.63 -18.32 14.33
CA LEU A 431 -4.74 -18.28 13.38
C LEU A 431 -5.32 -19.68 13.21
N PHE A 432 -6.16 -20.16 14.13
CA PHE A 432 -6.78 -21.49 14.11
C PHE A 432 -8.17 -21.45 14.77
N ASN A 433 -8.94 -22.54 14.66
CA ASN A 433 -10.24 -22.66 15.32
C ASN A 433 -10.05 -22.90 16.82
N HIS A 434 -10.09 -21.83 17.60
CA HIS A 434 -9.97 -21.86 19.06
C HIS A 434 -11.34 -21.93 19.76
N MET A 435 -12.42 -21.97 18.99
CA MET A 435 -13.77 -22.11 19.51
C MET A 435 -14.17 -23.57 19.66
N ALA A 436 -13.51 -24.50 18.95
CA ALA A 436 -13.81 -25.92 19.03
C ALA A 436 -13.52 -26.50 20.42
N VAL A 437 -14.43 -27.36 20.88
CA VAL A 437 -14.32 -28.11 22.14
C VAL A 437 -14.08 -29.57 21.78
N SER A 438 -13.15 -30.22 22.45
CA SER A 438 -12.86 -31.63 22.21
C SER A 438 -13.82 -32.55 22.94
N ASP A 439 -14.41 -33.47 22.19
CA ASP A 439 -15.31 -34.50 22.70
C ASP A 439 -14.58 -35.73 23.27
N THR A 440 -13.24 -35.74 23.28
CA THR A 440 -12.44 -36.92 23.68
C THR A 440 -11.57 -36.63 24.91
N PRO A 441 -11.92 -37.20 26.09
CA PRO A 441 -11.07 -37.14 27.27
C PRO A 441 -9.71 -37.82 27.03
N ASP A 442 -8.65 -37.25 27.58
CA ASP A 442 -7.31 -37.80 27.58
C ASP A 442 -7.36 -39.18 28.27
N PRO A 443 -6.90 -40.25 27.61
CA PRO A 443 -7.09 -41.61 28.11
C PRO A 443 -6.22 -41.95 29.34
N VAL A 444 -5.30 -41.07 29.75
CA VAL A 444 -4.39 -41.26 30.90
C VAL A 444 -4.87 -40.47 32.12
N THR A 445 -5.39 -39.27 31.92
CA THR A 445 -5.80 -38.34 32.98
C THR A 445 -7.32 -38.28 33.18
N GLY A 446 -8.12 -38.73 32.21
CA GLY A 446 -9.58 -38.65 32.24
C GLY A 446 -10.12 -37.22 32.17
N LEU A 447 -9.24 -36.25 31.95
CA LEU A 447 -9.58 -34.85 31.70
C LEU A 447 -9.71 -34.65 30.19
N PHE A 448 -10.62 -33.83 29.72
CA PHE A 448 -10.51 -33.29 28.36
C PHE A 448 -9.15 -32.56 28.31
N PRO A 449 -8.19 -33.03 27.49
CA PRO A 449 -7.00 -32.22 27.27
C PRO A 449 -7.50 -30.89 26.69
N PRO A 450 -6.81 -29.76 26.88
CA PRO A 450 -7.05 -28.55 26.10
C PRO A 450 -6.57 -28.81 24.66
N THR A 451 -7.23 -29.74 24.00
CA THR A 451 -7.46 -29.76 22.58
C THR A 451 -8.47 -28.60 22.40
N ASP A 452 -8.10 -27.41 21.88
CA ASP A 452 -7.46 -27.21 20.59
C ASP A 452 -6.55 -25.95 20.53
N GLY A 453 -5.28 -26.09 20.07
CA GLY A 453 -4.39 -24.95 19.75
C GLY A 453 -3.22 -24.68 20.70
N PHE A 454 -2.36 -25.69 20.89
CA PHE A 454 -1.35 -25.96 21.94
C PHE A 454 -0.59 -24.85 22.72
N ASP A 455 -0.58 -23.58 22.31
CA ASP A 455 -0.01 -22.48 23.08
C ASP A 455 -0.53 -21.15 22.52
N THR A 456 -1.44 -20.46 23.22
CA THR A 456 -1.86 -19.10 22.84
C THR A 456 -1.05 -18.02 23.56
N ASN A 457 -0.12 -18.43 24.43
CA ASN A 457 0.69 -17.54 25.24
C ASN A 457 1.87 -16.99 24.42
N ASN A 458 1.82 -15.70 24.11
CA ASN A 458 2.87 -14.99 23.38
C ASN A 458 3.84 -14.19 24.28
N LEU A 459 3.76 -14.34 25.62
CA LEU A 459 4.56 -13.55 26.58
C LEU A 459 6.07 -13.78 26.43
N ASN A 460 6.50 -14.95 25.94
CA ASN A 460 7.91 -15.35 25.83
C ASN A 460 8.43 -15.49 24.40
N GLY A 461 7.64 -15.13 23.38
CA GLY A 461 8.00 -15.28 21.97
C GLY A 461 6.86 -15.85 21.12
N PRO A 462 7.14 -16.26 19.88
CA PRO A 462 6.17 -16.95 19.03
C PRO A 462 5.72 -18.25 19.71
N SER A 463 4.42 -18.52 19.63
CA SER A 463 3.83 -19.71 20.24
C SER A 463 4.17 -20.98 19.45
N ALA A 464 3.76 -22.14 19.97
CA ALA A 464 3.79 -23.40 19.23
C ALA A 464 2.93 -23.39 17.95
N ASN A 465 1.97 -22.47 17.85
CA ASN A 465 1.11 -22.28 16.69
C ASN A 465 1.71 -21.32 15.64
N ALA A 466 2.91 -20.79 15.89
CA ALA A 466 3.56 -19.87 14.98
C ALA A 466 3.99 -20.55 13.67
N TYR A 467 3.78 -19.88 12.54
CA TYR A 467 4.14 -20.37 11.22
C TYR A 467 4.90 -19.30 10.43
N ALA A 468 5.72 -19.77 9.48
CA ALA A 468 6.40 -18.93 8.52
C ALA A 468 6.66 -19.68 7.22
N GLY A 469 6.66 -18.95 6.10
CA GLY A 469 6.92 -19.52 4.78
C GLY A 469 7.53 -18.50 3.83
N SER A 470 8.25 -18.99 2.83
CA SER A 470 8.66 -18.16 1.69
C SER A 470 8.58 -18.93 0.39
N TYR A 471 8.15 -18.24 -0.65
CA TYR A 471 8.06 -18.75 -2.01
C TYR A 471 8.68 -17.72 -2.95
N SER A 472 9.40 -18.19 -3.99
CA SER A 472 9.95 -17.30 -5.00
C SER A 472 9.74 -17.90 -6.39
N THR A 473 9.39 -17.06 -7.34
CA THR A 473 9.21 -17.46 -8.73
C THR A 473 9.67 -16.37 -9.69
N VAL A 474 10.00 -16.77 -10.91
CA VAL A 474 10.26 -15.86 -12.02
C VAL A 474 9.26 -16.16 -13.12
N HIS A 475 8.58 -15.12 -13.59
CA HIS A 475 7.55 -15.22 -14.62
C HIS A 475 7.47 -13.93 -15.43
N LEU A 476 6.63 -13.91 -16.45
CA LEU A 476 6.44 -12.75 -17.31
C LEU A 476 5.18 -11.98 -16.86
N SER A 477 5.33 -10.68 -16.62
CA SER A 477 4.25 -9.76 -16.28
C SER A 477 4.11 -8.70 -17.38
N PRO A 478 2.94 -8.57 -18.03
CA PRO A 478 2.70 -7.47 -18.95
C PRO A 478 2.55 -6.16 -18.16
N LEU A 479 3.08 -5.06 -18.69
CA LEU A 479 2.95 -3.73 -18.11
C LEU A 479 2.45 -2.74 -19.16
N PHE A 480 1.53 -1.88 -18.75
CA PHE A 480 1.05 -0.75 -19.53
C PHE A 480 1.10 0.52 -18.68
N GLU A 481 1.69 1.58 -19.21
CA GLU A 481 1.64 2.92 -18.60
C GLU A 481 1.09 3.92 -19.62
N GLN A 482 0.12 4.70 -19.16
CA GLN A 482 -0.40 5.87 -19.85
C GLN A 482 -0.08 7.11 -19.02
N SER A 483 0.54 8.12 -19.62
CA SER A 483 0.88 9.37 -18.94
C SER A 483 0.49 10.58 -19.78
N LEU A 484 0.05 11.64 -19.09
CA LEU A 484 -0.32 12.92 -19.68
C LEU A 484 0.07 14.03 -18.71
N ALA A 485 0.70 15.09 -19.19
CA ALA A 485 1.09 16.23 -18.40
C ALA A 485 0.90 17.53 -19.19
N ALA A 486 0.36 18.55 -18.53
CA ALA A 486 0.31 19.90 -19.03
C ALA A 486 1.46 20.71 -18.43
N GLU A 487 2.19 21.40 -19.28
CA GLU A 487 3.28 22.30 -18.94
C GLU A 487 2.86 23.74 -19.24
N ILE A 488 2.88 24.59 -18.22
CA ILE A 488 2.32 25.94 -18.26
C ILE A 488 3.42 26.94 -17.86
N PRO A 489 3.74 27.93 -18.71
CA PRO A 489 4.77 28.94 -18.43
C PRO A 489 4.23 30.02 -17.49
N ILE A 490 4.00 29.67 -16.21
CA ILE A 490 3.48 30.59 -15.18
C ILE A 490 4.62 31.38 -14.53
N PHE A 491 5.78 30.77 -14.32
CA PHE A 491 6.88 31.37 -13.56
C PHE A 491 7.49 32.61 -14.25
N SER A 492 7.58 32.59 -15.58
CA SER A 492 8.01 33.74 -16.39
C SER A 492 7.05 34.93 -16.36
N ARG A 493 5.82 34.75 -15.85
CA ARG A 493 4.78 35.79 -15.79
C ARG A 493 4.61 36.42 -14.40
N VAL A 494 5.24 35.85 -13.36
CA VAL A 494 5.14 36.35 -11.98
C VAL A 494 6.42 37.12 -11.64
N PRO A 495 6.38 38.46 -11.46
CA PRO A 495 7.57 39.32 -11.38
C PRO A 495 8.61 38.95 -10.30
N VAL A 496 8.18 38.32 -9.21
CA VAL A 496 9.08 37.90 -8.12
C VAL A 496 9.78 36.58 -8.46
N LEU A 497 9.09 35.67 -9.14
CA LEU A 497 9.61 34.34 -9.48
C LEU A 497 10.48 34.38 -10.75
N SER A 498 10.18 35.28 -11.68
CA SER A 498 10.99 35.50 -12.89
C SER A 498 12.41 36.00 -12.59
N ASN A 499 12.63 36.65 -11.44
CA ASN A 499 13.95 37.14 -11.04
C ASN A 499 14.83 36.06 -10.38
N MET A 500 14.28 34.87 -10.11
CA MET A 500 15.05 33.74 -9.61
C MET A 500 15.65 32.97 -10.78
N ARG A 501 16.99 32.89 -10.85
CA ARG A 501 17.72 32.19 -11.92
C ARG A 501 17.29 30.72 -12.14
N LEU A 502 16.67 30.10 -11.13
CA LEU A 502 16.15 28.73 -11.22
C LEU A 502 14.75 28.65 -11.87
N LEU A 503 13.98 29.72 -11.90
CA LEU A 503 12.56 29.70 -12.30
C LEU A 503 12.23 30.58 -13.51
N GLU A 504 13.18 31.38 -14.00
CA GLU A 504 13.00 32.32 -15.12
C GLU A 504 12.37 31.65 -16.36
N ASP A 505 12.89 30.48 -16.76
CA ASP A 505 12.42 29.69 -17.91
C ASP A 505 11.67 28.40 -17.50
N ALA A 506 11.36 28.25 -16.21
CA ALA A 506 10.69 27.06 -15.72
C ALA A 506 9.20 27.06 -16.09
N LYS A 507 8.64 25.86 -16.27
CA LYS A 507 7.20 25.64 -16.46
C LYS A 507 6.62 24.91 -15.26
N PHE A 508 5.42 25.32 -14.87
CA PHE A 508 4.60 24.56 -13.93
C PHE A 508 4.08 23.31 -14.65
N ARG A 509 4.15 22.16 -13.99
CA ARG A 509 3.74 20.87 -14.56
C ARG A 509 2.64 20.26 -13.71
N ILE A 510 1.55 19.86 -14.34
CA ILE A 510 0.50 19.02 -13.74
C ILE A 510 0.31 17.80 -14.61
N GLY A 511 0.25 16.61 -14.01
CA GLY A 511 0.18 15.37 -14.75
C GLY A 511 -0.71 14.32 -14.11
N TYR A 512 -1.15 13.41 -14.95
CA TYR A 512 -1.87 12.20 -14.60
C TYR A 512 -1.18 11.00 -15.25
N SER A 513 -1.04 9.92 -14.49
CA SER A 513 -0.51 8.66 -14.99
C SER A 513 -1.34 7.49 -14.48
N PHE A 514 -1.63 6.57 -15.39
CA PHE A 514 -2.22 5.27 -15.10
C PHE A 514 -1.18 4.20 -15.36
N LEU A 515 -0.95 3.34 -14.36
CA LEU A 515 -0.09 2.17 -14.47
C LEU A 515 -0.93 0.92 -14.27
N PHE A 516 -0.72 -0.07 -15.12
CA PHE A 516 -1.26 -1.42 -15.02
C PHE A 516 -0.10 -2.41 -15.13
N ILE A 517 -0.07 -3.38 -14.21
CA ILE A 517 0.84 -4.51 -14.22
C ILE A 517 -0.01 -5.77 -14.05
N GLY A 518 0.04 -6.69 -15.00
CA GLY A 518 -0.60 -8.00 -14.87
C GLY A 518 0.31 -8.98 -14.14
N GLU A 519 -0.26 -10.11 -13.70
CA GLU A 519 0.50 -11.19 -13.04
C GLU A 519 1.32 -10.69 -11.85
N VAL A 520 0.66 -10.03 -10.89
CA VAL A 520 1.25 -9.62 -9.61
C VAL A 520 0.46 -10.26 -8.49
N ALA A 521 1.15 -11.01 -7.61
CA ALA A 521 0.52 -11.68 -6.49
C ALA A 521 -0.21 -10.68 -5.57
N ASP A 522 -1.43 -11.02 -5.14
CA ASP A 522 -2.14 -10.33 -4.05
C ASP A 522 -1.70 -10.95 -2.72
N PRO A 523 -1.16 -10.19 -1.75
CA PRO A 523 -0.65 -10.74 -0.50
C PRO A 523 -1.73 -11.45 0.32
N MET A 524 -2.98 -10.99 0.29
CA MET A 524 -4.07 -11.59 1.05
C MET A 524 -4.60 -12.84 0.37
N GLN A 525 -4.66 -12.88 -0.96
CA GLN A 525 -5.16 -14.06 -1.69
C GLN A 525 -4.09 -15.11 -2.01
N SER A 526 -2.81 -14.76 -1.88
CA SER A 526 -1.69 -15.69 -2.13
C SER A 526 -1.39 -16.64 -0.97
N VAL A 527 -2.34 -16.81 -0.06
CA VAL A 527 -2.25 -17.66 1.13
C VAL A 527 -3.34 -18.71 1.05
N LEU A 528 -2.93 -19.96 1.24
CA LEU A 528 -3.86 -21.04 1.55
C LEU A 528 -4.09 -21.04 3.06
N TYR A 529 -5.27 -20.57 3.47
CA TYR A 529 -5.70 -20.45 4.88
C TYR A 529 -6.16 -21.78 5.45
N THR A 530 -5.29 -22.78 5.38
CA THR A 530 -5.48 -24.06 6.05
C THR A 530 -4.84 -23.97 7.43
N SER A 531 -5.57 -24.28 8.51
CA SER A 531 -5.01 -24.17 9.85
C SER A 531 -5.69 -25.09 10.86
N ASN A 532 -4.90 -26.03 11.38
CA ASN A 532 -5.22 -26.86 12.51
C ASN A 532 -3.90 -27.36 13.12
N PRO A 533 -3.41 -26.72 14.19
CA PRO A 533 -2.13 -27.08 14.81
C PRO A 533 -2.06 -28.56 15.26
N GLN A 534 -3.18 -29.17 15.62
CA GLN A 534 -3.23 -30.58 16.05
C GLN A 534 -2.96 -31.56 14.90
N LEU A 535 -3.43 -31.20 13.71
CA LEU A 535 -3.17 -31.95 12.48
C LEU A 535 -1.86 -31.52 11.81
N ASN A 536 -1.06 -30.67 12.47
CA ASN A 536 0.15 -30.06 11.91
C ASN A 536 -0.14 -29.34 10.57
N MET A 537 -1.30 -28.70 10.50
CA MET A 537 -1.79 -27.92 9.37
C MET A 537 -1.62 -26.44 9.69
N PHE A 538 -0.91 -25.71 8.83
CA PHE A 538 -0.62 -24.30 9.01
C PHE A 538 -0.79 -23.54 7.69
N PRO A 539 -1.09 -22.23 7.74
CA PRO A 539 -1.23 -21.44 6.53
C PRO A 539 0.03 -21.53 5.68
N SER A 540 -0.17 -21.68 4.37
CA SER A 540 0.92 -21.90 3.41
C SER A 540 0.77 -21.00 2.18
N ILE A 541 1.84 -20.84 1.41
CA ILE A 541 1.82 -19.93 0.26
C ILE A 541 1.25 -20.67 -0.96
N LYS A 542 0.19 -20.10 -1.54
CA LYS A 542 -0.37 -20.51 -2.82
C LYS A 542 -0.54 -19.24 -3.67
N PRO A 543 0.42 -18.92 -4.57
CA PRO A 543 0.39 -17.65 -5.28
C PRO A 543 -0.90 -17.48 -6.08
N ASP A 544 -1.60 -16.38 -5.83
CA ASP A 544 -2.75 -15.94 -6.63
C ASP A 544 -2.46 -14.55 -7.20
N ARG A 545 -2.46 -14.47 -8.53
CA ARG A 545 -1.96 -13.31 -9.26
C ARG A 545 -3.09 -12.61 -9.98
N HIS A 546 -3.12 -11.30 -9.81
CA HIS A 546 -4.12 -10.43 -10.42
C HIS A 546 -3.45 -9.20 -11.01
N SER A 547 -4.27 -8.25 -11.44
CA SER A 547 -3.77 -6.96 -11.88
C SER A 547 -3.44 -6.05 -10.70
N PHE A 548 -2.32 -5.35 -10.83
CA PHE A 548 -1.90 -4.25 -9.97
C PHE A 548 -2.06 -2.95 -10.75
N THR A 549 -2.78 -1.98 -10.16
CA THR A 549 -3.06 -0.70 -10.80
C THR A 549 -2.68 0.47 -9.92
N GLN A 550 -2.26 1.57 -10.55
CA GLN A 550 -2.03 2.84 -9.89
C GLN A 550 -2.58 4.01 -10.71
N HIS A 551 -3.17 4.96 -10.00
CA HIS A 551 -3.63 6.25 -10.53
C HIS A 551 -2.83 7.35 -9.84
N THR A 552 -1.91 7.97 -10.57
CA THR A 552 -1.00 8.97 -10.04
C THR A 552 -1.37 10.35 -10.56
N ILE A 553 -1.59 11.30 -9.64
CA ILE A 553 -1.59 12.73 -9.94
C ILE A 553 -0.22 13.29 -9.56
N SER A 554 0.38 14.06 -10.45
CA SER A 554 1.70 14.67 -10.24
C SER A 554 1.65 16.18 -10.39
N VAL A 555 2.34 16.91 -9.52
CA VAL A 555 2.50 18.36 -9.61
C VAL A 555 3.97 18.71 -9.43
N GLY A 556 4.51 19.53 -10.33
CA GLY A 556 5.94 19.75 -10.37
C GLY A 556 6.39 20.93 -11.20
N VAL A 557 7.68 20.93 -11.48
CA VAL A 557 8.38 21.96 -12.26
C VAL A 557 9.18 21.29 -13.37
N ASN A 558 9.10 21.87 -14.56
CA ASN A 558 9.90 21.52 -15.73
C ASN A 558 10.91 22.64 -16.00
N TRP A 559 12.16 22.27 -16.29
CA TRP A 559 13.23 23.13 -16.75
C TRP A 559 13.66 22.70 -18.14
N ASN A 560 13.83 23.65 -19.05
CA ASN A 560 14.37 23.41 -20.39
C ASN A 560 15.67 24.22 -20.56
N TYR A 561 16.69 23.62 -21.17
CA TYR A 561 18.02 24.23 -21.38
C TYR A 561 18.51 24.10 -22.83
#